data_AF-A0A2E2UPW5-F1
#
_entry.id   AF-A0A2E2UPW5-F1
#
_cell.length_a   1.000
_cell.length_b   1.000
_cell.length_c   1.000
_cell.angle_alpha   90.00
_cell.angle_beta   90.00
_cell.angle_gamma   90.00
#
_symmetry.space_group_name_H-M   'P 1'
#
loop_
_entity.id
_entity.type
_entity.pdbx_description
1 polymer ?
#
loop_
_entity_poly.entity_id
_entity_poly.type
_entity_poly.pdbx_seq_one_letter_code
_entity_poly.pdbx_strand_id
1 'polypeptide(L)'
;MVTDHDLDQVILSARGGVIEARLVFVSVSGLPVREVYPIPTLDLKEAALKLGRWLAGRHDVVSAHKARVRVETTRGLEDEKSLREILSAAFLKIRQQ
;
A
#
# COMPACT_ATOMS: atom_id res chain seq x y z
N MET A 1 -4.25 -18.71 -13.62
CA MET A 1 -4.96 -18.54 -12.34
C MET A 1 -4.68 -17.12 -11.88
N VAL A 2 -5.70 -16.28 -11.82
CA VAL A 2 -5.58 -14.98 -11.14
C VAL A 2 -5.78 -15.30 -9.67
N THR A 3 -4.73 -15.20 -8.86
CA THR A 3 -4.90 -15.24 -7.41
C THR A 3 -5.34 -13.86 -6.98
N ASP A 4 -6.58 -13.77 -6.55
CA ASP A 4 -7.13 -12.57 -5.94
C ASP A 4 -6.46 -12.34 -4.57
N HIS A 5 -6.03 -11.11 -4.34
CA HIS A 5 -5.27 -10.70 -3.16
C HIS A 5 -5.93 -9.51 -2.47
N ASP A 6 -6.10 -9.62 -1.15
CA ASP A 6 -6.43 -8.48 -0.29
C ASP A 6 -5.14 -7.91 0.31
N LEU A 7 -4.97 -6.60 0.24
CA LEU A 7 -3.85 -5.94 0.90
C LEU A 7 -4.15 -5.79 2.40
N ASP A 8 -3.36 -6.47 3.24
CA ASP A 8 -3.48 -6.41 4.70
C ASP A 8 -2.67 -5.23 5.27
N GLN A 9 -1.44 -5.03 4.77
CA GLN A 9 -0.53 -4.05 5.33
C GLN A 9 0.38 -3.41 4.27
N VAL A 10 0.66 -2.12 4.47
CA VAL A 10 1.67 -1.33 3.78
C VAL A 10 2.64 -0.78 4.81
N ILE A 11 3.94 -0.97 4.57
CA ILE A 11 5.01 -0.31 5.34
C ILE A 11 5.76 0.62 4.40
N LEU A 12 5.75 1.91 4.71
CA LEU A 12 6.48 2.93 3.97
C LEU A 12 7.80 3.23 4.68
N SER A 13 8.90 3.18 3.95
CA SER A 13 10.24 3.48 4.47
C SER A 13 11.01 4.36 3.50
N ALA A 14 11.65 5.42 3.98
CA ALA A 14 12.53 6.24 3.16
C ALA A 14 13.87 5.51 2.93
N ARG A 15 14.22 5.22 1.67
CA ARG A 15 15.46 4.56 1.28
C ARG A 15 16.05 5.21 0.03
N GLY A 16 17.31 5.61 0.09
CA GLY A 16 18.07 6.03 -1.10
C GLY A 16 17.42 7.17 -1.91
N GLY A 17 16.73 8.10 -1.27
CA GLY A 17 16.06 9.23 -1.95
C GLY A 17 14.64 8.91 -2.47
N VAL A 18 14.09 7.74 -2.18
CA VAL A 18 12.71 7.35 -2.52
C VAL A 18 11.97 6.78 -1.31
N ILE A 19 10.64 6.70 -1.39
CA ILE A 19 9.83 5.89 -0.48
C ILE A 19 9.70 4.49 -1.05
N GLU A 20 10.11 3.49 -0.28
CA GLU A 20 9.86 2.08 -0.56
C GLU A 20 8.58 1.65 0.17
N ALA A 21 7.64 1.07 -0.56
CA ALA A 21 6.43 0.47 -0.01
C ALA A 21 6.58 -1.06 0.04
N ARG A 22 6.67 -1.60 1.25
CA ARG A 22 6.58 -3.05 1.49
C ARG A 22 5.11 -3.42 1.67
N LEU A 23 4.60 -4.24 0.77
CA LEU A 23 3.20 -4.63 0.69
C LEU A 23 3.05 -6.06 1.22
N VAL A 24 2.05 -6.26 2.08
CA VAL A 24 1.68 -7.58 2.58
C VAL A 24 0.26 -7.85 2.12
N PHE A 25 0.14 -8.80 1.22
CA PHE A 25 -1.12 -9.30 0.70
C PHE A 25 -1.50 -10.60 1.38
N VAL A 26 -2.80 -10.85 1.52
CA VAL A 26 -3.38 -12.12 1.91
C VAL A 26 -4.08 -12.69 0.70
N SER A 27 -3.63 -13.86 0.26
CA SER A 27 -4.28 -14.60 -0.83
C SER A 27 -5.57 -15.29 -0.35
N VAL A 28 -6.38 -15.75 -1.29
CA VAL A 28 -7.57 -16.58 -1.01
C VAL A 28 -7.28 -17.84 -0.18
N SER A 29 -6.05 -18.37 -0.22
CA SER A 29 -5.64 -19.51 0.61
C SER A 29 -5.21 -19.12 2.03
N GLY A 30 -5.27 -17.83 2.37
CA GLY A 30 -4.82 -17.29 3.66
C GLY A 30 -3.30 -17.13 3.77
N LEU A 31 -2.53 -17.49 2.73
CA LEU A 31 -1.08 -17.35 2.75
C LEU A 31 -0.65 -15.91 2.47
N PRO A 32 0.32 -15.37 3.24
CA PRO A 32 0.83 -14.03 3.02
C PRO A 32 1.78 -13.98 1.83
N VAL A 33 1.56 -13.03 0.93
CA VAL A 33 2.45 -12.67 -0.18
C VAL A 33 3.06 -11.32 0.11
N ARG A 34 4.38 -11.19 -0.06
CA ARG A 34 5.11 -9.95 0.22
C ARG A 34 5.70 -9.40 -1.06
N GLU A 35 5.50 -8.11 -1.28
CA GLU A 35 6.07 -7.40 -2.41
C GLU A 35 6.72 -6.10 -1.95
N VAL A 36 7.63 -5.59 -2.78
CA VAL A 36 8.29 -4.30 -2.57
C VAL A 36 8.06 -3.46 -3.80
N TYR A 37 7.58 -2.23 -3.59
CA TYR A 37 7.30 -1.29 -4.65
C TYR A 37 8.00 0.06 -4.37
N PRO A 38 8.99 0.46 -5.18
CA PRO A 38 9.63 1.77 -5.03
C PRO A 38 8.73 2.88 -5.59
N ILE A 39 8.62 3.98 -4.85
CA ILE A 39 7.82 5.14 -5.23
C ILE A 39 8.74 6.36 -5.33
N PRO A 40 8.92 6.96 -6.51
CA PRO A 40 9.87 8.06 -6.73
C PRO A 40 9.33 9.37 -6.15
N THR A 41 9.40 9.50 -4.83
CA THR A 41 9.12 10.69 -4.02
C THR A 41 9.71 10.47 -2.62
N LEU A 42 9.90 11.56 -1.88
CA LEU A 42 10.20 11.54 -0.44
C LEU A 42 8.98 11.94 0.40
N ASP A 43 7.89 12.40 -0.23
CA ASP A 43 6.66 12.78 0.46
C ASP A 43 5.80 11.53 0.70
N LEU A 44 5.56 11.20 1.97
CA LEU A 44 4.74 10.07 2.38
C LEU A 44 3.27 10.17 1.93
N LYS A 45 2.69 11.37 1.88
CA LYS A 45 1.31 11.58 1.40
C LYS A 45 1.23 11.36 -0.10
N GLU A 46 2.21 11.89 -0.83
CA GLU A 46 2.31 11.65 -2.27
C GLU A 46 2.54 10.16 -2.56
N ALA A 47 3.37 9.49 -1.75
CA ALA A 47 3.62 8.06 -1.86
C ALA A 47 2.34 7.24 -1.64
N ALA A 48 1.58 7.53 -0.57
CA ALA A 48 0.30 6.87 -0.30
C ALA A 48 -0.72 7.09 -1.43
N LEU A 49 -0.80 8.31 -1.97
CA LEU A 49 -1.66 8.65 -3.11
C LEU A 49 -1.27 7.86 -4.37
N LYS A 50 0.01 7.88 -4.75
CA LYS A 50 0.54 7.15 -5.92
C LYS A 50 0.31 5.64 -5.77
N LEU A 51 0.58 5.09 -4.59
CA LEU A 51 0.41 3.68 -4.30
C LEU A 51 -1.07 3.25 -4.39
N GLY A 52 -1.99 4.01 -3.80
CA GLY A 52 -3.42 3.71 -3.88
C GLY A 52 -3.94 3.69 -5.31
N ARG A 53 -3.46 4.60 -6.16
CA ARG A 53 -3.81 4.62 -7.59
C ARG A 53 -3.24 3.42 -8.35
N TRP A 54 -1.98 3.09 -8.10
CA TRP A 54 -1.34 1.93 -8.73
C TRP A 54 -2.02 0.62 -8.34
N LEU A 55 -2.35 0.43 -7.06
CA LEU A 55 -3.09 -0.74 -6.56
C LEU A 55 -4.48 -0.85 -7.20
N ALA A 56 -5.17 0.27 -7.44
CA ALA A 56 -6.47 0.24 -8.10
C ALA A 56 -6.41 -0.27 -9.54
N GLY A 57 -5.31 -0.02 -10.25
CA GLY A 57 -5.09 -0.51 -11.61
C GLY A 57 -4.66 -1.98 -11.70
N ARG A 58 -4.34 -2.63 -10.57
CA ARG A 58 -3.94 -4.04 -10.53
C ARG A 58 -5.15 -4.96 -10.52
N HIS A 59 -5.26 -5.85 -11.50
CA HIS A 59 -6.39 -6.80 -11.60
C HIS A 59 -6.43 -7.84 -10.48
N ASP A 60 -5.28 -8.17 -9.92
CA ASP A 60 -5.09 -9.18 -8.87
C ASP A 60 -5.35 -8.64 -7.45
N VAL A 61 -5.54 -7.32 -7.29
CA VAL A 61 -5.83 -6.72 -5.99
C VAL A 61 -7.35 -6.51 -5.85
N VAL A 62 -7.97 -7.19 -4.90
CA VAL A 62 -9.42 -7.05 -4.64
C VAL A 62 -9.70 -5.84 -3.76
N SER A 63 -8.91 -5.67 -2.71
CA SER A 63 -9.09 -4.61 -1.73
C SER A 63 -7.77 -4.04 -1.25
N ALA A 64 -7.67 -2.71 -1.21
CA ALA A 64 -6.62 -1.98 -0.49
C ALA A 64 -7.15 -0.98 0.54
N HIS A 65 -8.45 -0.71 0.56
CA HIS A 65 -9.07 0.32 1.38
C HIS A 65 -9.07 0.03 2.88
N LYS A 66 -8.86 -1.24 3.27
CA LYS A 66 -8.78 -1.71 4.66
C LYS A 66 -7.35 -1.90 5.15
N ALA A 67 -6.35 -1.73 4.28
CA ALA A 67 -4.96 -2.00 4.62
C ALA A 67 -4.49 -1.12 5.77
N ARG A 68 -3.71 -1.71 6.68
CA ARG A 68 -2.96 -0.92 7.69
C ARG A 68 -1.81 -0.23 7.01
N VAL A 69 -1.64 1.07 7.23
CA VAL A 69 -0.49 1.82 6.71
C VAL A 69 0.41 2.19 7.87
N ARG A 70 1.66 1.76 7.80
CA ARG A 70 2.69 2.02 8.80
C ARG A 70 3.88 2.70 8.17
N VAL A 71 4.57 3.53 8.94
CA VAL A 71 5.80 4.20 8.53
C VAL A 71 6.95 3.69 9.37
N GLU A 72 8.07 3.35 8.72
CA GLU A 72 9.31 3.02 9.38
C GLU A 72 10.05 4.30 9.78
N THR A 73 10.17 4.52 11.08
CA THR A 73 10.91 5.62 11.70
C THR A 73 12.15 5.07 12.41
N THR A 74 13.01 5.95 12.92
CA THR A 74 14.16 5.53 13.74
C THR A 74 13.75 4.86 15.06
N ARG A 75 12.47 4.97 15.46
CA ARG A 75 11.91 4.39 16.69
C ARG A 75 11.16 3.09 16.43
N GLY A 76 10.98 2.67 15.17
CA GLY A 76 10.27 1.46 14.79
C GLY A 76 9.14 1.75 13.80
N LEU A 77 8.07 0.95 13.88
CA LEU A 77 6.94 1.04 12.95
C LEU A 77 5.74 1.72 13.61
N GLU A 78 5.33 2.86 13.06
CA GLU A 78 4.22 3.68 13.57
C GLU A 78 3.01 3.59 12.64
N ASP A 79 1.79 3.42 13.18
CA ASP A 79 0.56 3.39 12.41
C ASP A 79 0.13 4.80 11.98
N GLU A 80 -0.06 4.99 10.68
CA GLU A 80 -0.36 6.29 10.07
C GLU A 80 -1.78 6.32 9.49
N LYS A 81 -2.73 6.70 10.33
CA LYS A 81 -4.16 6.75 9.97
C LYS A 81 -4.41 7.70 8.79
N SER A 82 -3.72 8.84 8.75
CA SER A 82 -3.88 9.84 7.68
C SER A 82 -3.46 9.29 6.31
N LEU A 83 -2.34 8.55 6.26
CA LEU A 83 -1.83 7.93 5.05
C LEU A 83 -2.75 6.78 4.58
N ARG A 84 -3.31 6.02 5.53
CA ARG A 84 -4.34 5.02 5.23
C ARG A 84 -5.55 5.64 4.54
N GLU A 85 -6.05 6.76 5.04
CA GLU A 85 -7.21 7.45 4.45
C GLU A 85 -6.89 7.95 3.03
N ILE A 86 -5.70 8.51 2.80
CA ILE A 86 -5.23 8.94 1.48
C ILE A 86 -5.17 7.77 0.50
N LEU A 87 -4.52 6.67 0.90
CA LEU A 87 -4.39 5.46 0.06
C LEU A 87 -5.76 4.88 -0.27
N SER A 88 -6.62 4.76 0.74
CA SER A 88 -7.98 4.22 0.62
C SER A 88 -8.84 5.06 -0.33
N ALA A 89 -8.85 6.39 -0.15
CA ALA A 89 -9.58 7.30 -1.01
C ALA A 89 -9.06 7.25 -2.46
N ALA A 90 -7.74 7.17 -2.65
CA ALA A 90 -7.12 7.06 -3.98
C ALA A 90 -7.51 5.75 -4.69
N PHE A 91 -7.53 4.64 -3.95
CA PHE A 91 -7.90 3.33 -4.46
C PHE A 91 -9.38 3.30 -4.89
N LEU A 92 -10.28 3.69 -3.98
CA LEU A 92 -11.72 3.65 -4.21
C LEU A 92 -12.15 4.58 -5.35
N LYS A 93 -11.52 5.77 -5.46
CA LYS A 93 -11.83 6.73 -6.53
C LYS A 93 -11.68 6.15 -7.93
N ILE A 94 -10.73 5.24 -8.14
CA ILE A 94 -10.50 4.60 -9.45
C ILE A 94 -11.38 3.37 -9.64
N ARG A 95 -11.60 2.56 -8.59
CA ARG A 95 -12.40 1.33 -8.67
C ARG A 95 -13.91 1.55 -8.78
N GLN A 96 -14.39 2.73 -8.42
CA GLN A 96 -15.81 3.11 -8.53
C GLN A 96 -16.16 3.82 -9.84
N GLN A 97 -15.18 4.00 -10.74
CA GLN A 97 -15.38 4.50 -12.10
C GLN A 97 -15.54 3.34 -13.08
#